data_AF-A0A915U962-F1
#
_entry.id   AF-A0A915U962-F1
#
_cell.length_a   1.000
_cell.length_b   1.000
_cell.length_c   1.000
_cell.angle_alpha   90.00
_cell.angle_beta   90.00
_cell.angle_gamma   90.00
#
_symmetry.space_group_name_H-M   'P 1'
#
loop_
_entity.id
_entity.type
_entity.pdbx_description
1 polymer ?
#
loop_
_entity_poly.entity_id
_entity_poly.type
_entity_poly.pdbx_seq_one_letter_code
_entity_poly.pdbx_strand_id
1 'polypeptide(L)'
;MRWPFSKSDRKLEIPPIETQQWTVAQANDGGQPLLVRINESVRRLAGHPGLPIKLGFAIPLNQPREGGLPDAHENEQLGAIEDLLVARVLRSGPGVFALALTNGVMKEYVFYVASGLDIAALHAEVQQRVSSHEVQCMAIEDPTWESYRDFSP
;
A
#
# COMPACT_ATOMS: atom_id res chain seq x y z
N MET A 1 -7.00 -25.38 -34.75
CA MET A 1 -5.89 -25.11 -33.79
C MET A 1 -6.11 -23.73 -33.18
N ARG A 2 -6.46 -23.65 -31.88
CA ARG A 2 -6.43 -22.43 -31.03
C ARG A 2 -6.30 -22.88 -29.56
N TRP A 3 -5.31 -22.32 -28.87
CA TRP A 3 -5.05 -22.38 -27.42
C TRP A 3 -5.99 -21.39 -26.68
N PRO A 4 -6.30 -21.52 -25.36
CA PRO A 4 -5.66 -20.58 -24.42
C PRO A 4 -5.46 -21.09 -22.97
N PHE A 5 -4.53 -20.43 -22.31
CA PHE A 5 -4.02 -20.58 -20.95
C PHE A 5 -5.08 -20.73 -19.86
N SER A 6 -4.95 -21.79 -19.07
CA SER A 6 -5.65 -21.95 -17.78
C SER A 6 -5.24 -20.79 -16.86
N LYS A 7 -6.20 -19.95 -16.45
CA LYS A 7 -6.00 -18.99 -15.37
C LYS A 7 -5.62 -19.80 -14.13
N SER A 8 -4.45 -19.51 -13.57
CA SER A 8 -3.92 -20.22 -12.40
C SER A 8 -4.97 -20.29 -11.29
N ASP A 9 -5.39 -21.51 -10.96
CA ASP A 9 -6.34 -21.87 -9.91
C ASP A 9 -5.71 -21.76 -8.51
N ARG A 10 -4.82 -20.77 -8.35
CA ARG A 10 -4.11 -20.57 -7.09
C ARG A 10 -5.10 -19.96 -6.10
N LYS A 11 -5.30 -20.65 -4.99
CA LYS A 11 -6.12 -20.16 -3.89
C LYS A 11 -5.47 -18.92 -3.29
N LEU A 12 -6.26 -17.87 -3.09
CA LEU A 12 -5.82 -16.66 -2.41
C LEU A 12 -5.66 -16.95 -0.91
N GLU A 13 -4.44 -17.14 -0.44
CA GLU A 13 -4.12 -17.41 0.96
C GLU A 13 -3.29 -16.27 1.55
N ILE A 14 -3.99 -15.31 2.16
CA ILE A 14 -3.40 -14.12 2.79
C ILE A 14 -2.83 -14.49 4.17
N PRO A 15 -1.54 -14.24 4.44
CA PRO A 15 -0.97 -14.46 5.77
C PRO A 15 -1.64 -13.55 6.82
N PRO A 16 -1.95 -14.06 8.02
CA PRO A 16 -2.45 -13.24 9.12
C PRO A 16 -1.48 -12.10 9.46
N ILE A 17 -2.01 -10.91 9.76
CA ILE A 17 -1.24 -9.67 9.94
C ILE A 17 -0.17 -9.83 11.03
N GLU A 18 -0.51 -10.49 12.13
CA GLU A 18 0.36 -10.75 13.27
C GLU A 18 1.57 -11.63 12.95
N THR A 19 1.54 -12.34 11.82
CA THR A 19 2.65 -13.18 11.35
C THR A 19 3.45 -12.56 10.22
N GLN A 20 3.02 -11.40 9.70
CA GLN A 20 3.64 -10.77 8.55
C GLN A 20 5.04 -10.24 8.89
N GLN A 21 5.98 -10.55 7.99
CA GLN A 21 7.37 -10.13 8.07
C GLN A 21 7.57 -8.92 7.17
N TRP A 22 8.24 -7.93 7.72
CA TRP A 22 8.53 -6.66 7.05
C TRP A 22 10.03 -6.43 7.01
N THR A 23 10.51 -5.94 5.88
CA THR A 23 11.88 -5.45 5.72
C THR A 23 11.87 -3.96 5.39
N VAL A 24 13.02 -3.32 5.56
CA VAL A 24 13.23 -1.90 5.26
C VAL A 24 14.35 -1.77 4.24
N ALA A 25 14.08 -1.06 3.15
CA ALA A 25 15.04 -0.72 2.13
C ALA A 25 15.14 0.80 1.94
N GLN A 26 16.26 1.26 1.40
CA GLN A 26 16.41 2.62 0.91
C GLN A 26 16.47 2.59 -0.62
N ALA A 27 15.71 3.46 -1.25
CA ALA A 27 15.70 3.68 -2.69
C ALA A 27 15.91 5.17 -2.98
N ASN A 28 16.02 5.51 -4.26
CA ASN A 28 16.05 6.88 -4.72
C ASN A 28 14.91 7.08 -5.71
N ASP A 29 14.10 8.11 -5.50
CA ASP A 29 13.03 8.51 -6.41
C ASP A 29 13.26 9.97 -6.82
N GLY A 30 13.49 10.20 -8.11
CA GLY A 30 13.73 11.56 -8.64
C GLY A 30 14.90 12.32 -8.01
N GLY A 31 15.92 11.62 -7.50
CA GLY A 31 17.05 12.22 -6.78
C GLY A 31 16.83 12.35 -5.27
N GLN A 32 15.63 12.08 -4.77
CA GLN A 32 15.28 12.18 -3.35
C GLN A 32 15.38 10.82 -2.64
N PRO A 33 15.80 10.79 -1.37
CA PRO A 33 15.82 9.56 -0.58
C PRO A 33 14.40 9.06 -0.34
N LEU A 34 14.20 7.76 -0.58
CA LEU A 34 12.95 7.05 -0.34
C LEU A 34 13.21 5.91 0.64
N LEU A 35 12.50 5.91 1.76
CA LEU A 35 12.46 4.77 2.68
C LEU A 35 11.28 3.88 2.32
N VAL A 36 11.54 2.59 2.11
CA VAL A 36 10.54 1.62 1.70
C VAL A 36 10.42 0.54 2.76
N ARG A 37 9.24 0.39 3.36
CA ARG A 37 8.88 -0.80 4.14
C ARG A 37 8.16 -1.79 3.23
N ILE A 38 8.66 -3.00 3.16
CA ILE A 38 8.19 -4.04 2.24
C ILE A 38 7.65 -5.20 3.05
N ASN A 39 6.39 -5.58 2.81
CA ASN A 39 5.81 -6.78 3.41
C ASN A 39 6.29 -8.01 2.65
N GLU A 40 7.22 -8.76 3.20
CA GLU A 40 7.80 -9.93 2.55
C GLU A 40 6.85 -11.12 2.55
N SER A 41 5.94 -11.20 3.53
CA SER A 41 4.99 -12.30 3.65
C SER A 41 3.99 -12.37 2.50
N VAL A 42 3.76 -11.25 1.81
CA VAL A 42 2.85 -11.20 0.65
C VAL A 42 3.56 -11.36 -0.68
N ARG A 43 4.89 -11.56 -0.71
CA ARG A 43 5.66 -11.76 -1.96
C ARG A 43 5.07 -12.88 -2.81
N ARG A 44 4.66 -13.97 -2.17
CA ARG A 44 4.06 -15.12 -2.86
C ARG A 44 2.74 -14.77 -3.57
N LEU A 45 2.06 -13.70 -3.16
CA LEU A 45 0.79 -13.22 -3.72
C LEU A 45 1.00 -12.19 -4.84
N ALA A 46 2.25 -11.75 -5.09
CA ALA A 46 2.53 -10.79 -6.14
C ALA A 46 2.07 -11.31 -7.51
N GLY A 47 1.22 -10.54 -8.17
CA GLY A 47 0.59 -10.90 -9.44
C GLY A 47 -0.58 -11.88 -9.33
N HIS A 48 -1.14 -12.09 -8.14
CA HIS A 48 -2.29 -12.98 -7.96
C HIS A 48 -3.55 -12.37 -8.61
N PRO A 49 -4.30 -13.12 -9.45
CA PRO A 49 -5.44 -12.57 -10.21
C PRO A 49 -6.60 -12.09 -9.32
N GLY A 50 -6.66 -12.58 -8.09
CA GLY A 50 -7.63 -12.13 -7.08
C GLY A 50 -7.30 -10.80 -6.40
N LEU A 51 -6.12 -10.22 -6.65
CA LEU A 51 -5.68 -8.93 -6.09
C LEU A 51 -5.10 -8.01 -7.19
N PRO A 52 -5.86 -7.66 -8.25
CA PRO A 52 -5.29 -7.00 -9.42
C PRO A 52 -5.21 -5.47 -9.30
N ILE A 53 -5.76 -4.87 -8.25
CA ILE A 53 -5.84 -3.42 -8.10
C ILE A 53 -4.81 -2.96 -7.08
N LYS A 54 -3.92 -2.06 -7.50
CA LYS A 54 -3.08 -1.28 -6.58
C LYS A 54 -3.88 -0.10 -6.06
N LEU A 55 -4.06 -0.04 -4.74
CA LEU A 55 -4.70 1.05 -4.02
C LEU A 55 -3.65 1.78 -3.19
N GLY A 56 -3.34 3.02 -3.54
CA GLY A 56 -2.40 3.89 -2.83
C GLY A 56 -3.14 4.97 -2.05
N PHE A 57 -2.75 5.16 -0.80
CA PHE A 57 -3.12 6.34 -0.01
C PHE A 57 -1.87 7.19 0.24
N ALA A 58 -1.79 8.35 -0.39
CA ALA A 58 -0.72 9.31 -0.17
C ALA A 58 -1.14 10.32 0.90
N ILE A 59 -0.31 10.44 1.94
CA ILE A 59 -0.50 11.37 3.05
C ILE A 59 0.63 12.39 3.00
N PRO A 60 0.39 13.60 2.44
CA PRO A 60 1.36 14.68 2.45
C PRO A 60 1.76 15.03 3.88
N LEU A 61 3.03 15.33 4.11
CA LEU A 61 3.50 15.83 5.40
C LEU A 61 2.99 17.27 5.60
N ASN A 62 2.54 17.58 6.80
CA ASN A 62 2.21 18.93 7.22
C ASN A 62 3.46 19.82 7.30
N GLN A 63 4.62 19.21 7.59
CA GLN A 63 5.92 19.90 7.58
C GLN A 63 6.91 19.20 6.65
N PRO A 64 6.80 19.41 5.31
CA PRO A 64 7.74 18.82 4.37
C PRO A 64 9.19 19.21 4.67
N ARG A 65 10.09 18.23 4.59
CA ARG A 65 11.54 18.37 4.75
C ARG A 65 12.21 17.67 3.59
N GLU A 66 12.51 18.41 2.52
CA GLU A 66 13.21 17.85 1.35
C GLU A 66 14.50 17.11 1.77
N GLY A 67 14.72 15.92 1.22
CA GLY A 67 15.83 15.04 1.62
C GLY A 67 15.72 14.43 3.03
N GLY A 68 14.65 14.73 3.78
CA GLY A 68 14.44 14.28 5.15
C GLY A 68 13.32 13.26 5.31
N LEU A 69 12.92 13.05 6.57
CA LEU A 69 11.81 12.21 7.01
C LEU A 69 10.90 13.04 7.92
N PRO A 70 9.62 12.63 8.13
CA PRO A 70 8.77 13.26 9.13
C PRO A 70 9.43 13.24 10.51
N ASP A 71 9.13 14.24 11.34
CA ASP A 71 9.56 14.18 12.74
C ASP A 71 8.79 13.15 13.55
N ALA A 72 9.24 12.92 14.79
CA ALA A 72 8.67 11.90 15.64
C ALA A 72 7.16 12.11 15.91
N HIS A 73 6.73 13.37 16.09
CA HIS A 73 5.34 13.66 16.41
C HIS A 73 4.43 13.42 15.20
N GLU A 74 4.83 13.91 14.03
CA GLU A 74 4.12 13.66 12.79
C GLU A 74 4.13 12.17 12.43
N ASN A 75 5.25 11.47 12.65
CA ASN A 75 5.35 10.04 12.39
C ASN A 75 4.44 9.19 13.30
N GLU A 76 4.20 9.60 14.54
CA GLU A 76 3.18 8.98 15.41
C GLU A 76 1.77 9.14 14.83
N GLN A 77 1.42 10.33 14.35
CA GLN A 77 0.13 10.59 13.71
C GLN A 77 -0.05 9.78 12.42
N LEU A 78 1.01 9.69 11.61
CA LEU A 78 1.04 8.86 10.41
C LEU A 78 0.87 7.37 10.75
N GLY A 79 1.44 6.90 11.86
CA GLY A 79 1.22 5.54 12.37
C GLY A 79 -0.25 5.26 12.70
N ALA A 80 -0.94 6.20 13.35
CA ALA A 80 -2.38 6.06 13.62
C ALA A 80 -3.22 6.05 12.32
N ILE A 81 -2.82 6.82 11.31
CA ILE A 81 -3.45 6.79 9.97
C ILE A 81 -3.22 5.44 9.29
N GLU A 82 -2.01 4.89 9.36
CA GLU A 82 -1.67 3.56 8.83
C GLU A 82 -2.57 2.48 9.43
N ASP A 83 -2.69 2.44 10.76
CA ASP A 83 -3.54 1.47 11.46
C ASP A 83 -5.01 1.59 11.03
N LEU A 84 -5.50 2.83 10.89
CA LEU A 84 -6.85 3.09 10.39
C LEU A 84 -7.03 2.56 8.95
N LEU A 85 -6.10 2.87 8.06
CA LEU A 85 -6.14 2.45 6.66
C LEU A 85 -6.13 0.93 6.54
N VAL A 86 -5.19 0.25 7.22
CA VAL A 86 -5.11 -1.21 7.25
C VAL A 86 -6.43 -1.80 7.73
N ALA A 87 -6.98 -1.29 8.83
CA ALA A 87 -8.24 -1.79 9.35
C ALA A 87 -9.43 -1.55 8.42
N ARG A 88 -9.48 -0.42 7.70
CA ARG A 88 -10.61 -0.08 6.80
C ARG A 88 -10.52 -0.87 5.50
N VAL A 89 -9.37 -0.84 4.82
CA VAL A 89 -9.16 -1.53 3.54
C VAL A 89 -9.43 -3.02 3.68
N LEU A 90 -8.86 -3.66 4.72
CA LEU A 90 -8.96 -5.12 4.88
C LEU A 90 -10.33 -5.59 5.39
N ARG A 91 -11.15 -4.69 5.96
CA ARG A 91 -12.56 -5.00 6.26
C ARG A 91 -13.47 -4.87 5.04
N SER A 92 -13.09 -4.06 4.06
CA SER A 92 -13.90 -3.83 2.86
C SER A 92 -13.86 -5.00 1.88
N GLY A 93 -12.88 -5.90 1.99
CA GLY A 93 -12.78 -7.10 1.15
C GLY A 93 -11.38 -7.72 1.17
N PRO A 94 -11.13 -8.74 0.32
CA PRO A 94 -9.82 -9.34 0.19
C PRO A 94 -8.78 -8.29 -0.25
N GLY A 95 -7.72 -8.17 0.53
CA GLY A 95 -6.65 -7.23 0.26
C GLY A 95 -5.43 -7.53 1.11
N VAL A 96 -4.31 -6.89 0.77
CA VAL A 96 -3.09 -6.91 1.56
C VAL A 96 -2.46 -5.54 1.63
N PHE A 97 -1.82 -5.23 2.76
CA PHE A 97 -0.94 -4.08 2.88
C PHE A 97 0.47 -4.50 2.44
N ALA A 98 0.97 -3.92 1.36
CA ALA A 98 2.14 -4.43 0.65
C ALA A 98 3.39 -3.57 0.83
N LEU A 99 3.23 -2.24 0.80
CA LEU A 99 4.35 -1.30 0.94
C LEU A 99 3.94 -0.10 1.77
N ALA A 100 4.92 0.49 2.46
CA ALA A 100 4.85 1.88 2.88
C ALA A 100 6.06 2.63 2.37
N LEU A 101 5.83 3.72 1.65
CA LEU A 101 6.86 4.55 1.03
C LEU A 101 6.92 5.87 1.79
N THR A 102 8.09 6.27 2.27
CA THR A 102 8.25 7.53 3.01
C THR A 102 9.38 8.34 2.39
N ASN A 103 9.10 9.59 2.06
CA ASN A 103 10.11 10.57 1.68
C ASN A 103 9.90 11.86 2.47
N GLY A 104 10.62 12.92 2.08
CA GLY A 104 10.55 14.22 2.74
C GLY A 104 9.26 15.01 2.55
N VAL A 105 8.32 14.53 1.72
CA VAL A 105 7.10 15.29 1.38
C VAL A 105 5.82 14.52 1.66
N MET A 106 5.87 13.19 1.73
CA MET A 106 4.70 12.36 2.01
C MET A 106 5.06 10.98 2.54
N LYS A 107 4.04 10.30 3.07
CA LYS A 107 4.04 8.85 3.27
C LYS A 107 2.92 8.23 2.46
N GLU A 108 3.24 7.27 1.60
CA GLU A 108 2.27 6.51 0.80
C GLU A 108 2.10 5.09 1.35
N TYR A 109 0.86 4.65 1.48
CA TYR A 109 0.48 3.31 1.89
C TYR A 109 -0.12 2.56 0.72
N VAL A 110 0.57 1.49 0.28
CA VAL A 110 0.18 0.73 -0.91
C VAL A 110 -0.43 -0.60 -0.51
N PHE A 111 -1.64 -0.81 -0.99
CA PHE A 111 -2.40 -2.04 -0.84
C PHE A 111 -2.62 -2.70 -2.20
N TYR A 112 -2.76 -4.02 -2.21
CA TYR A 112 -3.32 -4.73 -3.34
C TYR A 112 -4.64 -5.36 -2.93
N VAL A 113 -5.70 -5.08 -3.68
CA VAL A 113 -7.08 -5.44 -3.33
C VAL A 113 -7.77 -6.15 -4.49
N ALA A 114 -8.81 -6.91 -4.15
CA ALA A 114 -9.70 -7.50 -5.15
C ALA A 114 -10.48 -6.40 -5.91
N SER A 115 -10.89 -6.71 -7.14
CA SER A 115 -11.82 -5.88 -7.90
C SER A 115 -13.18 -5.78 -7.20
N GLY A 116 -13.86 -4.64 -7.35
CA GLY A 116 -15.21 -4.43 -6.83
C GLY A 116 -15.28 -3.71 -5.47
N LEU A 117 -14.14 -3.31 -4.90
CA LEU A 117 -14.12 -2.41 -3.76
C LEU A 117 -14.67 -1.02 -4.14
N ASP A 118 -15.57 -0.46 -3.34
CA ASP A 118 -16.01 0.93 -3.49
C ASP A 118 -14.93 1.86 -2.92
N ILE A 119 -13.95 2.19 -3.76
CA ILE A 119 -12.79 3.01 -3.41
C ILE A 119 -13.20 4.43 -3.04
N ALA A 120 -14.23 4.98 -3.69
CA ALA A 120 -14.71 6.33 -3.43
C ALA A 120 -15.34 6.42 -2.03
N ALA A 121 -16.20 5.47 -1.68
CA ALA A 121 -16.79 5.41 -0.34
C ALA A 121 -15.73 5.17 0.74
N LEU A 122 -14.77 4.27 0.48
CA LEU A 122 -13.65 4.03 1.38
C LEU A 122 -12.81 5.29 1.62
N HIS A 123 -12.46 6.01 0.54
CA HIS A 123 -11.69 7.25 0.64
C HIS A 123 -12.45 8.32 1.43
N ALA A 124 -13.74 8.52 1.15
CA ALA A 124 -14.57 9.46 1.88
C ALA A 124 -14.67 9.11 3.38
N GLU A 125 -14.80 7.82 3.73
CA GLU A 125 -14.81 7.39 5.13
C GLU A 125 -13.48 7.71 5.82
N VAL A 126 -12.36 7.44 5.16
CA VAL A 126 -11.03 7.73 5.72
C VAL A 126 -10.85 9.24 5.91
N GLN A 127 -11.21 10.06 4.92
CA GLN A 127 -11.14 11.52 5.01
C GLN A 127 -11.98 12.09 6.16
N GLN A 128 -13.13 11.51 6.47
CA GLN A 128 -13.95 11.95 7.61
C GLN A 128 -13.32 11.62 8.96
N ARG A 129 -12.47 10.60 9.03
CA ARG A 129 -11.85 10.13 10.28
C ARG A 129 -10.45 10.73 10.51
N VAL A 130 -9.75 11.08 9.45
CA VAL A 130 -8.42 11.69 9.52
C VAL A 130 -8.57 13.20 9.52
N SER A 131 -8.32 13.83 10.67
CA SER A 131 -8.33 15.29 10.81
C SER A 131 -6.93 15.90 10.83
N SER A 132 -5.89 15.10 11.01
CA SER A 132 -4.51 15.58 11.18
C SER A 132 -3.79 15.85 9.86
N HIS A 133 -4.20 15.23 8.76
CA HIS A 133 -3.54 15.32 7.46
C HIS A 133 -4.55 15.32 6.32
N GLU A 134 -4.14 15.84 5.17
CA GLU A 134 -4.81 15.53 3.91
C GLU A 134 -4.65 14.05 3.57
N VAL A 135 -5.71 13.45 3.03
CA VAL A 135 -5.68 12.06 2.54
C VAL A 135 -5.99 12.07 1.05
N GLN A 136 -5.01 11.66 0.25
CA GLN A 136 -5.15 11.43 -1.18
C GLN A 136 -5.27 9.92 -1.45
N CYS A 137 -6.05 9.55 -2.45
CA CYS A 137 -6.33 8.15 -2.79
C CYS A 137 -6.23 7.95 -4.29
N MET A 138 -5.58 6.88 -4.72
CA MET A 138 -5.50 6.46 -6.11
C MET A 138 -5.66 4.95 -6.19
N ALA A 139 -6.41 4.49 -7.18
CA ALA A 139 -6.50 3.08 -7.52
C ALA A 139 -6.23 2.89 -9.00
N ILE A 140 -5.33 1.96 -9.31
CA ILE A 140 -4.99 1.59 -10.69
C ILE A 140 -4.94 0.07 -10.83
N GLU A 141 -5.20 -0.43 -12.03
CA GLU A 141 -4.91 -1.82 -12.34
C GLU A 141 -3.40 -2.03 -12.35
N ASP A 142 -2.93 -2.98 -11.56
CA ASP A 142 -1.55 -3.46 -11.51
C ASP A 142 -1.57 -4.98 -11.28
N PRO A 143 -2.07 -5.76 -12.27
CA PRO A 143 -2.28 -7.20 -12.11
C PRO A 143 -0.98 -7.99 -12.00
N THR A 144 0.16 -7.38 -12.35
CA THR A 144 1.51 -7.96 -12.26
C THR A 144 2.21 -7.62 -10.95
N TRP A 145 1.65 -6.65 -10.19
CA TRP A 145 2.24 -6.05 -8.99
C TRP A 145 3.61 -5.43 -9.27
N GLU A 146 3.75 -4.74 -10.40
CA GLU A 146 4.98 -4.07 -10.82
C GLU A 146 5.51 -3.17 -9.70
N SER A 147 4.63 -2.35 -9.12
CA SER A 147 5.02 -1.41 -8.06
C SER A 147 5.57 -2.10 -6.81
N TYR A 148 5.12 -3.32 -6.51
CA TYR A 148 5.67 -4.11 -5.40
C TYR A 148 7.00 -4.77 -5.78
N ARG A 149 7.10 -5.25 -7.02
CA ARG A 149 8.29 -5.94 -7.53
C ARG A 149 9.49 -5.00 -7.70
N ASP A 150 9.25 -3.72 -7.95
CA ASP A 150 10.32 -2.71 -8.03
C ASP A 150 11.15 -2.62 -6.74
N PHE A 151 10.57 -3.02 -5.60
CA PHE A 151 11.23 -2.98 -4.30
C PHE A 151 11.46 -4.36 -3.67
N SER A 152 10.69 -5.38 -4.05
CA SER A 152 10.82 -6.72 -3.49
C SER A 152 12.04 -7.45 -4.09
N PRO A 153 12.92 -8.06 -3.26
CA PRO A 153 14.06 -8.85 -3.72
C PRO A 153 13.73 -10.05 -4.62
#